data_AF-A0A0J6JG07-F1
#
_entry.id   AF-A0A0J6JG07-F1
#
_cell.length_a   1.000
_cell.length_b   1.000
_cell.length_c   1.000
_cell.angle_alpha   90.00
_cell.angle_beta   90.00
_cell.angle_gamma   90.00
#
_symmetry.space_group_name_H-M   'P 1'
#
loop_
_entity.id
_entity.type
_entity.pdbx_description
1 polymer ?
#
loop_
_entity_poly.entity_id
_entity_poly.type
_entity_poly.pdbx_seq_one_letter_code
_entity_poly.pdbx_strand_id
1 'polypeptide(L)'
;MSIRISSKTLSNYDAHLAFNTATAYLRKSDLANYLIDQLERQHLNLDIDVSTDPTQANQDASNSGTIVWCLRSTVCQSQELPDVAAMLSRTQAEQKAYLSTQWNLMHLLALACQQMNNQLNFRDADATWPWLDENELSARDIENVVARELSELPLPEEQNWNRLLNRV
;
A
#
# COMPACT_ATOMS: atom_id res chain seq x y z
N MET A 1 -13.94 -8.17 8.66
CA MET A 1 -12.80 -8.24 9.60
C MET A 1 -11.86 -9.32 9.11
N SER A 2 -10.60 -9.05 8.81
CA SER A 2 -9.93 -7.74 8.73
C SER A 2 -8.47 -7.98 8.39
N ILE A 3 -7.89 -7.08 7.60
CA ILE A 3 -6.46 -6.81 7.66
C ILE A 3 -6.12 -6.58 9.14
N ARG A 4 -5.30 -7.46 9.71
CA ARG A 4 -4.87 -7.37 11.11
C ARG A 4 -3.62 -6.53 11.15
N ILE A 5 -3.64 -5.47 11.93
CA ILE A 5 -2.51 -4.57 12.06
C ILE A 5 -1.82 -4.90 13.37
N SER A 6 -0.52 -5.12 13.31
CA SER A 6 0.32 -5.36 14.48
C SER A 6 1.60 -4.54 14.37
N SER A 7 2.30 -4.38 15.48
CA SER A 7 3.62 -3.77 15.49
C SER A 7 4.42 -4.25 16.68
N LYS A 8 5.71 -4.50 16.45
CA LYS A 8 6.68 -4.74 17.54
C LYS A 8 7.40 -3.46 17.99
N THR A 9 7.30 -2.38 17.22
CA THR A 9 8.10 -1.16 17.40
C THR A 9 7.25 0.07 17.74
N LEU A 10 5.95 0.02 17.46
CA LEU A 10 4.97 1.07 17.74
C LEU A 10 3.92 0.59 18.75
N SER A 11 3.22 1.54 19.36
CA SER A 11 1.97 1.23 20.05
C SER A 11 0.92 0.73 19.06
N ASN A 12 -0.04 -0.06 19.53
CA ASN A 12 -1.15 -0.53 18.68
C ASN A 12 -1.92 0.65 18.05
N TYR A 13 -2.13 1.73 18.82
CA TYR A 13 -2.78 2.94 18.33
C TYR A 13 -2.00 3.59 17.18
N ASP A 14 -0.68 3.74 17.31
CA ASP A 14 0.15 4.41 16.29
C ASP A 14 0.30 3.54 15.04
N ALA A 15 0.36 2.20 15.18
CA ALA A 15 0.38 1.28 14.05
C ALA A 15 -0.92 1.37 13.22
N HIS A 16 -2.08 1.38 13.89
CA HIS A 16 -3.37 1.60 13.23
C HIS A 16 -3.47 2.99 12.61
N LEU A 17 -2.99 4.03 13.29
CA LEU A 17 -3.00 5.39 12.75
C LEU A 17 -2.14 5.50 11.49
N ALA A 18 -0.94 4.90 11.49
CA ALA A 18 -0.05 4.88 10.33
C ALA A 18 -0.72 4.18 9.13
N PHE A 19 -1.27 2.98 9.36
CA PHE A 19 -1.97 2.23 8.32
C PHE A 19 -3.19 2.96 7.78
N ASN A 20 -4.03 3.50 8.66
CA ASN A 20 -5.23 4.25 8.26
C ASN A 20 -4.87 5.53 7.50
N THR A 21 -3.79 6.22 7.89
CA THR A 21 -3.32 7.42 7.19
C THR A 21 -2.84 7.08 5.78
N ALA A 22 -2.06 6.01 5.62
CA ALA A 22 -1.57 5.59 4.31
C ALA A 22 -2.70 5.07 3.42
N THR A 23 -3.58 4.22 3.94
CA THR A 23 -4.72 3.70 3.16
C THR A 23 -5.73 4.78 2.83
N ALA A 24 -5.95 5.80 3.67
CA ALA A 24 -6.81 6.93 3.33
C ALA A 24 -6.31 7.71 2.10
N TYR A 25 -4.99 7.83 1.92
CA TYR A 25 -4.43 8.41 0.69
C TYR A 25 -4.59 7.46 -0.50
N LEU A 26 -4.22 6.19 -0.36
CA LEU A 26 -4.30 5.21 -1.44
C LEU A 26 -5.74 5.05 -1.95
N ARG A 27 -6.72 5.01 -1.03
CA ARG A 27 -8.16 4.92 -1.34
C ARG A 27 -8.73 6.13 -2.10
N LYS A 28 -7.94 7.18 -2.34
CA LYS A 28 -8.32 8.22 -3.31
C LYS A 28 -8.24 7.74 -4.77
N SER A 29 -7.48 6.68 -5.05
CA SER A 29 -7.52 5.95 -6.32
C SER A 29 -8.69 4.99 -6.28
N ASP A 30 -9.49 4.98 -7.35
CA ASP A 30 -10.63 4.09 -7.48
C ASP A 30 -10.16 2.63 -7.43
N LEU A 31 -9.05 2.31 -8.11
CA LEU A 31 -8.51 0.95 -8.15
C LEU A 31 -8.00 0.52 -6.78
N ALA A 32 -7.18 1.34 -6.13
CA ALA A 32 -6.66 1.02 -4.80
C ALA A 32 -7.80 0.89 -3.78
N ASN A 33 -8.83 1.74 -3.87
CA ASN A 33 -10.01 1.63 -3.01
C ASN A 33 -10.73 0.29 -3.21
N TYR A 34 -10.97 -0.11 -4.46
CA TYR A 34 -11.58 -1.40 -4.78
C TYR A 34 -10.76 -2.57 -4.24
N LEU A 35 -9.45 -2.60 -4.48
CA LEU A 35 -8.58 -3.70 -4.05
C LEU A 35 -8.51 -3.83 -2.53
N ILE A 36 -8.38 -2.71 -1.81
CA ILE A 36 -8.37 -2.72 -0.34
C ILE A 36 -9.73 -3.21 0.19
N ASP A 37 -10.84 -2.77 -0.41
CA ASP A 37 -12.18 -3.27 -0.07
C ASP A 37 -12.29 -4.79 -0.27
N GLN A 38 -11.76 -5.33 -1.37
CA GLN A 38 -11.77 -6.77 -1.62
C GLN A 38 -10.94 -7.53 -0.60
N LEU A 39 -9.74 -7.04 -0.25
CA LEU A 39 -8.91 -7.62 0.81
C LEU A 39 -9.64 -7.63 2.17
N GLU A 40 -10.38 -6.57 2.49
CA GLU A 40 -11.14 -6.46 3.74
C GLU A 40 -12.41 -7.35 3.76
N ARG A 41 -13.07 -7.52 2.61
CA ARG A 41 -14.32 -8.29 2.44
C ARG A 41 -14.09 -9.79 2.43
N GLN A 42 -13.00 -10.26 1.81
CA GLN A 42 -12.80 -11.69 1.55
C GLN A 42 -12.26 -12.47 2.76
N HIS A 43 -12.19 -11.86 3.95
CA HIS A 43 -11.79 -12.49 5.21
C HIS A 43 -10.44 -13.24 5.17
N LEU A 44 -9.59 -12.88 4.20
CA LEU A 44 -8.24 -13.39 4.12
C LEU A 44 -7.45 -12.86 5.33
N ASN A 45 -6.70 -13.73 5.98
CA ASN A 45 -5.83 -13.34 7.10
C ASN A 45 -4.61 -12.62 6.52
N LEU A 46 -4.77 -11.33 6.20
CA LEU A 46 -3.65 -10.45 5.90
C LEU A 46 -3.20 -9.78 7.20
N ASP A 47 -2.06 -10.21 7.74
CA ASP A 47 -1.39 -9.59 8.88
C ASP A 47 -0.40 -8.54 8.37
N ILE A 48 -0.49 -7.30 8.81
CA ILE A 48 0.45 -6.22 8.49
C ILE A 48 1.20 -5.87 9.77
N ASP A 49 2.50 -6.20 9.80
CA ASP A 49 3.43 -5.76 10.84
C ASP A 49 4.00 -4.39 10.44
N VAL A 50 3.56 -3.34 11.12
CA VAL A 50 4.04 -1.97 10.92
C VAL A 50 5.32 -1.80 11.74
N SER A 51 6.43 -1.51 11.07
CA SER A 51 7.73 -1.38 11.72
C SER A 51 8.31 0.03 11.55
N THR A 52 9.03 0.52 12.56
CA THR A 52 9.93 1.67 12.41
C THR A 52 11.40 1.27 12.38
N ASP A 53 11.71 -0.02 12.45
CA ASP A 53 13.07 -0.53 12.39
C ASP A 53 13.56 -0.49 10.93
N PRO A 54 14.55 0.34 10.58
CA PRO A 54 15.07 0.43 9.21
C PRO A 54 15.78 -0.86 8.75
N THR A 55 16.12 -1.77 9.67
CA THR A 55 16.70 -3.08 9.34
C THR A 55 15.65 -4.10 8.87
N GLN A 56 14.37 -3.87 9.18
CA GLN A 56 13.26 -4.63 8.63
C GLN A 56 12.84 -4.01 7.31
N ALA A 57 13.39 -4.53 6.20
CA ALA A 57 12.94 -4.15 4.88
C ALA A 57 11.48 -4.56 4.65
N ASN A 58 10.76 -3.85 3.79
CA ASN A 58 9.40 -4.19 3.39
C ASN A 58 9.35 -5.65 2.86
N GLN A 59 8.61 -6.53 3.54
CA GLN A 59 8.49 -7.95 3.19
C GLN A 59 7.07 -8.24 2.71
N ASP A 60 6.95 -8.96 1.60
CA ASP A 60 5.67 -9.36 1.03
C ASP A 60 4.99 -10.49 1.81
N ALA A 61 3.74 -10.79 1.44
CA ALA A 61 2.85 -11.69 2.16
C ALA A 61 3.24 -13.19 2.15
N SER A 62 4.33 -13.57 1.46
CA SER A 62 4.83 -14.92 1.20
C SER A 62 3.98 -16.07 1.78
N ASN A 63 2.93 -16.47 1.06
CA ASN A 63 2.01 -17.61 1.32
C ASN A 63 1.33 -17.71 2.70
N SER A 64 1.72 -16.88 3.66
CA SER A 64 1.29 -16.89 5.06
C SER A 64 0.35 -15.72 5.37
N GLY A 65 0.20 -14.80 4.41
CA GLY A 65 -0.62 -13.61 4.55
C GLY A 65 0.03 -12.54 5.43
N THR A 66 1.32 -12.63 5.76
CA THR A 66 1.97 -11.63 6.61
C THR A 66 2.87 -10.69 5.80
N ILE A 67 2.54 -9.39 5.80
CA ILE A 67 3.34 -8.31 5.23
C ILE A 67 4.08 -7.59 6.35
N VAL A 68 5.33 -7.20 6.11
CA VAL A 68 6.05 -6.24 6.96
C VAL A 68 6.15 -4.91 6.21
N TRP A 69 5.64 -3.84 6.80
CA TRP A 69 5.70 -2.49 6.22
C TRP A 69 6.52 -1.57 7.13
N CYS A 70 7.65 -1.08 6.63
CA CYS A 70 8.56 -0.23 7.38
C CYS A 70 8.34 1.25 7.09
N LEU A 71 8.00 2.02 8.12
CA LEU A 71 7.73 3.45 8.04
C LEU A 71 8.98 4.29 7.71
N ARG A 72 10.17 3.77 8.05
CA ARG A 72 11.45 4.44 7.80
C ARG A 72 12.13 3.95 6.52
N SER A 73 11.48 3.10 5.74
CA SER A 73 12.02 2.65 4.46
C SER A 73 12.00 3.79 3.45
N THR A 74 13.19 4.22 3.03
CA THR A 74 13.39 5.26 2.02
C THR A 74 13.47 4.69 0.59
N VAL A 75 13.59 3.37 0.47
CA VAL A 75 13.67 2.68 -0.83
C VAL A 75 12.26 2.42 -1.32
N CYS A 76 11.90 3.00 -2.46
CA CYS A 76 10.65 2.71 -3.16
C CYS A 76 10.89 1.58 -4.16
N GLN A 77 10.34 0.39 -3.92
CA GLN A 77 10.62 -0.79 -4.75
C GLN A 77 10.15 -0.65 -6.21
N SER A 78 9.19 0.24 -6.46
CA SER A 78 8.57 0.41 -7.77
C SER A 78 8.96 1.69 -8.49
N GLN A 79 10.08 2.31 -8.11
CA GLN A 79 10.56 3.55 -8.72
C GLN A 79 10.90 3.40 -10.22
N GLU A 80 11.09 2.17 -10.70
CA GLU A 80 11.34 1.88 -12.12
C GLU A 80 10.07 1.95 -12.99
N LEU A 81 8.88 1.96 -12.38
CA LEU A 81 7.62 2.06 -13.11
C LEU A 81 7.39 3.49 -13.59
N PRO A 82 6.95 3.70 -14.84
CA PRO A 82 6.90 5.03 -15.46
C PRO A 82 5.97 6.00 -14.72
N ASP A 83 4.76 5.57 -14.36
CA ASP A 83 3.78 6.43 -13.68
C ASP A 83 4.19 6.70 -12.22
N VAL A 84 4.81 5.72 -11.56
CA VAL A 84 5.38 5.88 -10.20
C VAL A 84 6.55 6.85 -10.21
N ALA A 85 7.48 6.70 -11.16
CA ALA A 85 8.60 7.61 -11.34
C ALA A 85 8.13 9.04 -11.63
N ALA A 86 7.10 9.18 -12.47
CA ALA A 86 6.50 10.48 -12.78
C ALA A 86 5.88 11.11 -11.52
N MET A 87 5.12 10.36 -10.72
CA MET A 87 4.54 10.84 -9.46
C MET A 87 5.63 11.25 -8.44
N LEU A 88 6.65 10.40 -8.24
CA LEU A 88 7.75 10.66 -7.31
C LEU A 88 8.63 11.85 -7.74
N SER A 89 8.81 12.07 -9.04
CA SER A 89 9.62 13.18 -9.56
C SER A 89 8.96 14.56 -9.40
N ARG A 90 7.62 14.61 -9.36
CA ARG A 90 6.85 15.84 -9.12
C ARG A 90 6.76 16.23 -7.64
N THR A 91 7.14 15.31 -6.75
CA THR A 91 7.01 15.48 -5.31
C THR A 91 8.22 16.23 -4.73
N GLN A 92 7.98 17.18 -3.82
CA GLN A 92 9.05 17.91 -3.15
C GLN A 92 9.91 16.98 -2.28
N ALA A 93 11.18 17.33 -2.07
CA ALA A 93 12.14 16.48 -1.36
C ALA A 93 11.68 16.08 0.06
N GLU A 94 11.01 16.99 0.78
CA GLU A 94 10.48 16.77 2.12
C GLU A 94 9.35 15.73 2.12
N GLN A 95 8.46 15.78 1.12
CA GLN A 95 7.31 14.89 0.98
C GLN A 95 7.66 13.55 0.33
N LYS A 96 8.81 13.47 -0.35
CA LYS A 96 9.23 12.28 -1.09
C LYS A 96 9.40 11.07 -0.19
N ALA A 97 9.95 11.25 1.02
CA ALA A 97 10.09 10.17 1.98
C ALA A 97 8.72 9.60 2.38
N TYR A 98 7.77 10.48 2.67
CA TYR A 98 6.41 10.10 3.05
C TYR A 98 5.68 9.37 1.92
N LEU A 99 5.73 9.91 0.71
CA LEU A 99 5.12 9.29 -0.46
C LEU A 99 5.76 7.93 -0.78
N SER A 100 7.08 7.81 -0.70
CA SER A 100 7.79 6.53 -0.88
C SER A 100 7.31 5.48 0.12
N THR A 101 7.09 5.86 1.38
CA THR A 101 6.62 4.91 2.40
C THR A 101 5.20 4.43 2.14
N GLN A 102 4.31 5.32 1.72
CA GLN A 102 2.96 4.91 1.32
C GLN A 102 2.97 4.07 0.06
N TRP A 103 3.85 4.39 -0.88
CA TRP A 103 4.01 3.61 -2.11
C TRP A 103 4.53 2.21 -1.82
N ASN A 104 5.42 2.07 -0.83
CA ASN A 104 5.83 0.76 -0.35
C ASN A 104 4.66 -0.05 0.21
N LEU A 105 3.72 0.56 0.94
CA LEU A 105 2.50 -0.14 1.36
C LEU A 105 1.67 -0.55 0.14
N MET A 106 1.50 0.33 -0.84
CA MET A 106 0.77 0.03 -2.08
C MET A 106 1.38 -1.15 -2.82
N HIS A 107 2.71 -1.18 -2.97
CA HIS A 107 3.43 -2.28 -3.59
C HIS A 107 3.17 -3.61 -2.86
N LEU A 108 3.26 -3.60 -1.53
CA LEU A 108 3.01 -4.81 -0.73
C LEU A 108 1.57 -5.30 -0.84
N LEU A 109 0.60 -4.38 -0.87
CA LEU A 109 -0.81 -4.71 -1.07
C LEU A 109 -1.06 -5.24 -2.49
N ALA A 110 -0.44 -4.66 -3.51
CA ALA A 110 -0.51 -5.14 -4.89
C ALA A 110 0.09 -6.54 -5.04
N LEU A 111 1.24 -6.81 -4.39
CA LEU A 111 1.83 -8.13 -4.32
C LEU A 111 0.92 -9.13 -3.61
N ALA A 112 0.29 -8.75 -2.50
CA ALA A 112 -0.68 -9.61 -1.83
C ALA A 112 -1.88 -9.92 -2.74
N CYS A 113 -2.41 -8.93 -3.46
CA CYS A 113 -3.49 -9.16 -4.43
C CYS A 113 -3.05 -10.15 -5.52
N GLN A 114 -1.83 -10.01 -6.04
CA GLN A 114 -1.26 -10.92 -7.04
C GLN A 114 -1.05 -12.34 -6.50
N GLN A 115 -0.41 -12.48 -5.34
CA GLN A 115 -0.12 -13.77 -4.72
C GLN A 115 -1.41 -14.50 -4.33
N MET A 116 -2.42 -13.75 -3.90
CA MET A 116 -3.69 -14.27 -3.47
C MET A 116 -4.74 -14.26 -4.59
N ASN A 117 -4.37 -13.98 -5.84
CA ASN A 117 -5.30 -13.89 -6.97
C ASN A 117 -6.18 -15.14 -7.11
N ASN A 118 -5.61 -16.32 -6.88
CA ASN A 118 -6.36 -17.59 -6.93
C ASN A 118 -7.36 -17.78 -5.77
N GLN A 119 -7.21 -17.00 -4.69
CA GLN A 119 -8.08 -17.00 -3.52
C GLN A 119 -9.04 -15.80 -3.53
N LEU A 120 -8.68 -14.74 -4.26
CA LEU A 120 -9.43 -13.51 -4.38
C LEU A 120 -10.40 -13.59 -5.55
N ASN A 121 -11.69 -13.54 -5.26
CA ASN A 121 -12.68 -13.42 -6.33
C ASN A 121 -12.83 -11.95 -6.73
N PHE A 122 -11.99 -11.49 -7.66
CA PHE A 122 -12.08 -10.14 -8.22
C PHE A 122 -13.12 -9.98 -9.33
N ARG A 123 -13.80 -11.07 -9.70
CA ARG A 123 -14.84 -11.10 -10.75
C ARG A 123 -16.11 -10.42 -10.27
N ASP A 124 -16.08 -9.10 -10.29
CA ASP A 124 -17.27 -8.27 -10.23
C ASP A 124 -17.63 -7.86 -11.66
N ALA A 125 -18.85 -8.19 -12.10
CA ALA A 125 -19.29 -7.94 -13.48
C ALA A 125 -19.37 -6.44 -13.81
N ASP A 126 -19.31 -5.58 -12.79
CA ASP A 126 -19.35 -4.13 -12.88
C ASP A 126 -17.97 -3.47 -12.62
N ALA A 127 -16.87 -4.24 -12.55
CA ALA A 127 -15.54 -3.68 -12.33
C ALA A 127 -15.11 -2.80 -13.52
N THR A 128 -14.72 -1.55 -13.22
CA THR A 128 -14.23 -0.56 -14.21
C THR A 128 -12.97 -1.03 -14.94
N TRP A 129 -12.26 -2.05 -14.44
CA TRP A 129 -11.01 -2.56 -14.97
C TRP A 129 -11.18 -4.01 -15.47
N PRO A 130 -11.46 -4.22 -16.77
CA PRO A 130 -11.68 -5.56 -17.33
C PRO A 130 -10.51 -6.53 -17.16
N TRP A 131 -9.29 -6.01 -17.06
CA TRP A 131 -8.08 -6.81 -16.87
C TRP A 131 -7.97 -7.43 -15.46
N LEU A 132 -8.79 -7.00 -14.48
CA LEU A 132 -8.86 -7.66 -13.18
C LEU A 132 -9.51 -9.06 -13.24
N ASP A 133 -10.22 -9.38 -14.33
CA ASP A 133 -10.78 -10.70 -14.60
C ASP A 133 -9.79 -11.62 -15.36
N GLU A 134 -8.61 -11.10 -15.74
CA GLU A 134 -7.58 -11.92 -16.38
C GLU A 134 -6.95 -12.89 -15.36
N ASN A 135 -6.53 -14.07 -15.84
CA ASN A 135 -6.02 -15.15 -14.98
C ASN A 135 -4.76 -14.77 -14.18
N GLU A 136 -4.04 -13.73 -14.60
CA GLU A 136 -2.81 -13.27 -13.95
C GLU A 136 -2.93 -11.79 -13.60
N LEU A 137 -3.17 -11.51 -12.31
CA LEU A 137 -3.09 -10.18 -11.75
C LEU A 137 -1.62 -9.77 -11.58
N SER A 138 -1.23 -8.62 -12.11
CA SER A 138 0.14 -8.10 -12.03
C SER A 138 0.20 -6.91 -11.06
N ALA A 139 1.04 -7.03 -10.03
CA ALA A 139 1.28 -5.97 -9.05
C ALA A 139 1.80 -4.69 -9.74
N ARG A 140 2.65 -4.85 -10.77
CA ARG A 140 3.21 -3.71 -11.53
C ARG A 140 2.14 -2.92 -12.28
N ASP A 141 1.14 -3.61 -12.84
CA ASP A 141 0.06 -2.97 -13.59
C ASP A 141 -0.90 -2.26 -12.65
N ILE A 142 -1.22 -2.88 -11.50
CA ILE A 142 -1.95 -2.24 -10.42
C ILE A 142 -1.26 -0.93 -10.01
N GLU A 143 0.04 -0.99 -9.73
CA GLU A 143 0.79 0.17 -9.26
C GLU A 143 0.84 1.31 -10.29
N ASN A 144 1.02 1.01 -11.58
CA ASN A 144 0.99 2.06 -12.62
C ASN A 144 -0.38 2.74 -12.69
N VAL A 145 -1.47 1.97 -12.66
CA VAL A 145 -2.83 2.53 -12.73
C VAL A 145 -3.11 3.39 -11.50
N VAL A 146 -2.80 2.90 -10.30
CA VAL A 146 -2.96 3.66 -9.05
C VAL A 146 -2.10 4.93 -9.07
N ALA A 147 -0.85 4.86 -9.56
CA ALA A 147 0.04 6.01 -9.61
C ALA A 147 -0.51 7.09 -10.52
N ARG A 148 -1.03 6.70 -11.68
CA ARG A 148 -1.68 7.60 -12.63
C ARG A 148 -2.91 8.27 -12.03
N GLU A 149 -3.79 7.50 -11.39
CA GLU A 149 -5.01 8.02 -10.73
C GLU A 149 -4.67 9.00 -9.59
N LEU A 150 -3.65 8.70 -8.79
CA LEU A 150 -3.21 9.56 -7.69
C LEU A 150 -2.39 10.76 -8.15
N SER A 151 -1.80 10.71 -9.35
CA SER A 151 -0.92 11.78 -9.86
C SER A 151 -1.61 13.13 -10.05
N GLU A 152 -2.94 13.11 -10.22
CA GLU A 152 -3.76 14.31 -10.39
C GLU A 152 -4.35 14.83 -9.07
N LEU A 153 -4.15 14.09 -7.97
CA LEU A 153 -4.76 14.37 -6.68
C LEU A 153 -3.79 15.08 -5.74
N PRO A 154 -4.32 15.82 -4.74
CA PRO A 154 -3.47 16.47 -3.74
C PRO A 154 -2.72 15.41 -2.92
N LEU A 155 -1.41 15.68 -2.79
CA LEU A 155 -0.49 14.92 -1.97
C LEU A 155 -0.99 14.81 -0.51
N PRO A 156 -0.60 13.75 0.20
CA PRO A 156 -1.10 13.48 1.53
C PRO A 156 -0.56 14.49 2.57
N GLU A 157 -1.35 14.78 3.61
CA GLU A 157 -1.00 15.74 4.64
C GLU A 157 0.11 15.23 5.57
N GLU A 158 1.21 15.96 5.65
CA GLU A 158 2.44 15.55 6.31
C GLU A 158 2.37 15.53 7.85
N GLN A 159 1.44 16.30 8.45
CA GLN A 159 1.40 16.53 9.91
C GLN A 159 1.18 15.25 10.73
N ASN A 160 0.29 14.37 10.30
CA ASN A 160 0.04 13.11 10.98
C ASN A 160 1.25 12.16 10.88
N TRP A 161 1.99 12.24 9.79
CA TRP A 161 3.16 11.42 9.56
C TRP A 161 4.38 11.87 10.34
N ASN A 162 4.65 13.17 10.37
CA ASN A 162 5.73 13.74 11.17
C ASN A 162 5.52 13.46 12.66
N ARG A 163 4.26 13.43 13.13
CA ARG A 163 3.93 12.98 14.48
C ARG A 163 4.28 11.50 14.72
N LEU A 164 4.05 10.62 13.76
CA LEU A 164 4.37 9.19 13.87
C LEU A 164 5.89 8.94 13.85
N LEU A 165 6.63 9.63 12.98
CA LEU A 165 8.07 9.46 12.83
C LEU A 165 8.88 10.11 13.96
N ASN A 166 8.41 11.22 14.53
CA ASN A 166 9.12 11.96 15.59
C ASN A 166 8.80 11.46 17.02
N ARG A 167 7.90 10.49 17.19
CA ARG A 167 7.53 9.93 18.50
C ARG A 167 8.28 8.66 18.88
N VAL A 168 9.10 8.12 17.96
CA VAL A 168 9.93 6.92 18.17
C VAL A 168 11.40 7.32 18.33
#